data_AF-A0A327GSA0-F1
#
_entry.id   AF-A0A327GSA0-F1
#
_cell.length_a   1.000
_cell.length_b   1.000
_cell.length_c   1.000
_cell.angle_alpha   90.00
_cell.angle_beta   90.00
_cell.angle_gamma   90.00
#
_symmetry.space_group_name_H-M   'P 1'
#
loop_
_entity.id
_entity.type
_entity.pdbx_description
1 polymer ?
#
loop_
_entity_poly.entity_id
_entity_poly.type
_entity_poly.pdbx_seq_one_letter_code
_entity_poly.pdbx_strand_id
1 'polypeptide(L)'
;MIPVTMDSRRFLAITLSGIILLTAWSSTWFHIEAVGTYTQGLDREPTIVTEYRVDNSEESFEMSIQNSTPLLMYWINRENVETADESTETEESNPSVGQSSQSESDECDGTCLDRARSWLALTLFAMFCCFLIPSSYSRRISNSVFVVVWLLGSAVILAAVPIAIAADFGISDDEEGGSATGGFDTNTQETVEINQFAHFQQDSDVSLSLDGITFSYESLGFDLGLVAEEERESIIESPPEEGSEGHDSLIGFEGEMSIGPGAIVSWWILIVPLGILNSIGRSEILEEE
;
A
#
# COMPACT_ATOMS: atom_id res chain seq x y z
N MET A 1 0.58 15.29 54.90
CA MET A 1 0.29 14.99 53.48
C MET A 1 0.72 16.22 52.70
N ILE A 2 1.98 16.23 52.26
CA ILE A 2 2.55 17.38 51.52
C ILE A 2 2.18 17.17 50.05
N PRO A 3 1.56 18.14 49.38
CA PRO A 3 1.27 18.00 47.95
C PRO A 3 2.60 17.96 47.20
N VAL A 4 2.86 16.87 46.48
CA VAL A 4 3.94 16.79 45.51
C VAL A 4 3.61 17.82 44.43
N THR A 5 4.23 18.98 44.48
CA THR A 5 4.12 19.98 43.43
C THR A 5 4.73 19.40 42.16
N MET A 6 3.92 19.15 41.13
CA MET A 6 4.44 18.76 39.82
C MET A 6 5.35 19.86 39.28
N ASP A 7 6.61 19.50 39.05
CA ASP A 7 7.57 20.36 38.33
C ASP A 7 6.99 20.73 36.94
N SER A 8 7.06 22.03 36.60
CA SER A 8 6.56 22.58 35.34
C SER A 8 7.16 21.88 34.12
N ARG A 9 8.40 21.39 34.19
CA ARG A 9 9.04 20.62 33.09
C ARG A 9 8.35 19.27 32.86
N ARG A 10 7.92 18.60 33.93
CA ARG A 10 7.24 17.29 33.87
C ARG A 10 5.81 17.43 33.39
N PHE A 11 5.12 18.47 33.85
CA PHE A 11 3.81 18.83 33.30
C PHE A 11 3.87 19.10 31.80
N LEU A 12 4.88 19.85 31.34
CA LEU A 12 5.10 20.10 29.92
C LEU A 12 5.41 18.81 29.15
N ALA A 13 6.25 17.92 29.67
CA ALA A 13 6.56 16.65 29.02
C ALA A 13 5.31 15.75 28.88
N ILE A 14 4.48 15.65 29.92
CA ILE A 14 3.25 14.86 29.89
C ILE A 14 2.26 15.45 28.87
N THR A 15 2.02 16.76 28.92
CA THR A 15 1.09 17.42 28.00
C THR A 15 1.54 17.30 26.55
N LEU A 16 2.82 17.53 26.26
CA LEU A 16 3.37 17.39 24.92
C LEU A 16 3.32 15.93 24.45
N SER A 17 3.61 14.96 25.32
CA SER A 17 3.47 13.54 24.96
C SER A 17 2.03 13.17 24.61
N GLY A 18 1.05 13.70 25.35
CA GLY A 18 -0.37 13.48 25.06
C GLY A 18 -0.76 14.03 23.70
N ILE A 19 -0.31 15.25 23.38
CA ILE A 19 -0.55 15.87 22.07
C ILE A 19 0.10 15.03 20.96
N ILE A 20 1.38 14.69 21.08
CA ILE A 20 2.12 13.93 20.06
C ILE A 20 1.46 12.56 19.81
N LEU A 21 1.06 11.85 20.88
CA LEU A 21 0.46 10.53 20.75
C LEU A 21 -0.96 10.60 20.17
N LEU A 22 -1.72 11.64 20.50
CA LEU A 22 -3.04 11.87 19.89
C LEU A 22 -2.92 12.24 18.41
N THR A 23 -1.94 13.08 18.04
CA THR A 23 -1.69 13.40 16.63
C THR A 23 -1.14 12.20 15.87
N ALA A 24 -0.32 11.35 16.50
CA ALA A 24 0.13 10.09 15.91
C ALA A 24 -1.06 9.15 15.66
N TRP A 25 -1.96 9.02 16.64
CA TRP A 25 -3.18 8.24 16.51
C TRP A 25 -4.03 8.72 15.33
N SER A 26 -4.31 10.02 15.22
CA SER A 26 -5.16 10.58 14.16
C SER A 26 -4.46 10.78 12.81
N SER A 27 -3.19 10.40 12.68
CA SER A 27 -2.44 10.57 11.43
C SER A 27 -2.62 9.37 10.51
N THR A 28 -2.17 9.48 9.26
CA THR A 28 -2.09 8.32 8.37
C THR A 28 -1.08 7.32 8.91
N TRP A 29 -1.47 6.06 8.95
CA TRP A 29 -0.61 4.98 9.47
C TRP A 29 0.13 4.27 8.35
N PHE A 30 -0.55 4.11 7.23
CA PHE A 30 -0.08 3.44 6.05
C PHE A 30 -0.65 4.10 4.81
N HIS A 31 0.13 4.11 3.75
CA HIS A 31 -0.23 4.77 2.51
C HIS A 31 0.34 3.97 1.33
N ILE A 32 -0.53 3.70 0.36
CA ILE A 32 -0.15 3.20 -0.95
C ILE A 32 -0.59 4.26 -1.97
N GLU A 33 0.33 4.62 -2.86
CA GLU A 33 0.06 5.47 -4.01
C GLU A 33 0.51 4.71 -5.25
N ALA A 34 -0.38 4.55 -6.21
CA ALA A 34 -0.10 3.91 -7.48
C ALA A 34 -0.48 4.85 -8.63
N VAL A 35 0.46 5.11 -9.52
CA VAL A 35 0.28 5.98 -10.69
C VAL A 35 0.69 5.20 -11.93
N GLY A 36 -0.26 4.99 -12.84
CA GLY A 36 -0.04 4.28 -14.09
C GLY A 36 -0.41 5.15 -15.29
N THR A 37 0.49 5.32 -16.24
CA THR A 37 0.31 6.21 -17.40
C THR A 37 0.51 5.44 -18.70
N TYR A 38 -0.40 5.63 -19.65
CA TYR A 38 -0.22 5.16 -21.01
C TYR A 38 0.73 6.12 -21.75
N THR A 39 1.96 5.69 -22.01
CA THR A 39 3.04 6.51 -22.56
C THR A 39 3.15 6.44 -24.08
N GLN A 40 2.58 5.39 -24.70
CA GLN A 40 2.54 5.23 -26.16
C GLN A 40 1.14 4.84 -26.65
N GLY A 41 0.85 5.20 -27.91
CA GLY A 41 -0.39 4.86 -28.61
C GLY A 41 -1.59 5.77 -28.29
N LEU A 42 -1.82 6.06 -27.01
CA LEU A 42 -2.96 6.88 -26.59
C LEU A 42 -2.62 8.38 -26.51
N ASP A 43 -3.45 9.18 -27.19
CA ASP A 43 -3.36 10.64 -27.10
C ASP A 43 -3.52 11.14 -25.66
N ARG A 44 -2.75 12.18 -25.31
CA ARG A 44 -2.84 12.91 -24.02
C ARG A 44 -2.48 12.09 -22.78
N GLU A 45 -1.77 10.99 -22.95
CA GLU A 45 -1.19 10.18 -21.87
C GLU A 45 -2.18 9.95 -20.72
N PRO A 46 -3.24 9.16 -20.93
CA PRO A 46 -4.18 8.83 -19.87
C PRO A 46 -3.46 8.24 -18.64
N THR A 47 -3.79 8.76 -17.45
CA THR A 47 -3.14 8.35 -16.19
C THR A 47 -4.18 7.87 -15.19
N ILE A 48 -4.00 6.65 -14.70
CA ILE A 48 -4.76 6.05 -13.60
C ILE A 48 -3.98 6.33 -12.32
N VAL A 49 -4.64 6.99 -11.36
CA VAL A 49 -4.08 7.25 -10.03
C VAL A 49 -4.97 6.55 -9.01
N THR A 50 -4.37 5.64 -8.26
CA THR A 50 -5.01 4.90 -7.18
C THR A 50 -4.31 5.24 -5.88
N GLU A 51 -5.10 5.62 -4.89
CA GLU A 51 -4.61 6.02 -3.60
C GLU A 51 -5.35 5.25 -2.51
N TYR A 52 -4.56 4.64 -1.64
CA TYR A 52 -5.07 3.91 -0.50
C TYR A 52 -4.42 4.42 0.77
N ARG A 53 -5.25 4.69 1.79
CA ARG A 53 -4.80 5.18 3.09
C ARG A 53 -5.52 4.47 4.20
N VAL A 54 -4.79 4.22 5.28
CA VAL A 54 -5.33 3.66 6.51
C VAL A 54 -5.06 4.61 7.66
N ASP A 55 -6.10 4.90 8.43
CA ASP A 55 -6.02 5.63 9.69
C ASP A 55 -6.71 4.90 10.85
N ASN A 56 -6.91 5.63 11.95
CA ASN A 56 -7.45 5.09 13.19
C ASN A 56 -8.90 4.67 13.19
N SER A 57 -9.66 5.03 12.17
CA SER A 57 -11.10 4.82 12.11
C SER A 57 -11.57 4.33 10.75
N GLU A 58 -10.88 4.74 9.69
CA GLU A 58 -11.32 4.51 8.33
C GLU A 58 -10.17 3.98 7.47
N GLU A 59 -10.61 3.31 6.42
CA GLU A 59 -9.81 2.84 5.31
C GLU A 59 -10.38 3.52 4.08
N SER A 60 -9.57 4.29 3.38
CA SER A 60 -10.01 5.06 2.22
C SER A 60 -9.30 4.56 0.98
N PHE A 61 -10.09 4.20 -0.03
CA PHE A 61 -9.65 3.88 -1.37
C PHE A 61 -10.20 4.95 -2.32
N GLU A 62 -9.32 5.64 -3.03
CA GLU A 62 -9.67 6.64 -4.05
C GLU A 62 -9.00 6.25 -5.36
N MET A 63 -9.79 6.12 -6.41
CA MET A 63 -9.30 5.89 -7.77
C MET A 63 -9.75 7.05 -8.65
N SER A 64 -8.82 7.61 -9.40
CA SER A 64 -9.08 8.66 -10.36
C SER A 64 -8.40 8.38 -11.68
N ILE A 65 -9.03 8.79 -12.78
CA ILE A 65 -8.46 8.65 -14.13
C ILE A 65 -8.36 10.05 -14.72
N GLN A 66 -7.14 10.49 -14.95
CA GLN A 66 -6.82 11.75 -15.63
C GLN A 66 -6.81 11.53 -17.14
N ASN A 67 -7.24 12.54 -17.90
CA ASN A 67 -7.34 12.46 -19.36
C ASN A 67 -8.08 11.21 -19.84
N SER A 68 -9.22 10.87 -19.23
CA SER A 68 -9.90 9.58 -19.41
C SER A 68 -10.56 9.35 -20.78
N THR A 69 -10.82 10.39 -21.57
CA THR A 69 -11.57 10.24 -22.84
C THR A 69 -10.89 9.34 -23.87
N PRO A 70 -9.58 9.47 -24.16
CA PRO A 70 -8.86 8.58 -25.06
C PRO A 70 -8.82 7.14 -24.55
N LEU A 71 -8.63 6.93 -23.24
CA LEU A 71 -8.64 5.60 -22.63
C LEU A 71 -10.00 4.90 -22.76
N LEU A 72 -11.10 5.63 -22.50
CA LEU A 72 -12.45 5.08 -22.65
C LEU A 72 -12.76 4.74 -24.12
N MET A 73 -12.29 5.56 -25.07
CA MET A 73 -12.44 5.26 -26.49
C MET A 73 -11.62 4.05 -26.92
N TYR A 74 -10.42 3.90 -26.37
CA TYR A 74 -9.58 2.73 -26.58
C TYR A 74 -10.30 1.45 -26.11
N TRP A 75 -10.79 1.42 -24.87
CA TRP A 75 -11.53 0.25 -24.36
C TRP A 75 -12.82 -0.06 -25.13
N ILE A 76 -13.56 0.95 -25.61
CA ILE A 76 -14.80 0.72 -26.37
C ILE A 76 -14.55 0.20 -27.79
N ASN A 77 -13.44 0.59 -28.40
CA ASN A 77 -13.15 0.27 -29.81
C ASN A 77 -12.26 -0.95 -29.99
N ARG A 78 -11.61 -1.45 -28.92
CA ARG A 78 -10.79 -2.67 -29.01
C ARG A 78 -11.67 -3.89 -29.20
N GLU A 79 -11.22 -4.81 -30.05
CA GLU A 79 -11.78 -6.15 -30.15
C GLU A 79 -11.00 -7.10 -29.24
N ASN A 80 -11.68 -8.03 -28.57
CA ASN A 80 -11.00 -9.09 -27.84
C ASN A 80 -10.53 -10.16 -28.83
N VAL A 81 -9.23 -10.43 -28.86
CA VAL A 81 -8.62 -11.37 -29.79
C VAL A 81 -8.57 -12.74 -29.12
N GLU A 82 -9.36 -13.69 -29.62
CA GLU A 82 -9.27 -15.10 -29.22
C GLU A 82 -7.97 -15.69 -29.79
N THR A 83 -6.90 -15.70 -29.00
CA THR A 83 -5.70 -16.47 -29.33
C THR A 83 -6.00 -17.97 -29.22
N ALA A 84 -5.51 -18.76 -30.18
CA ALA A 84 -5.85 -20.19 -30.36
C ALA A 84 -5.54 -21.12 -29.17
N ASP A 85 -4.99 -20.61 -28.06
CA ASP A 85 -4.73 -21.36 -26.83
C ASP A 85 -5.93 -21.41 -25.86
N GLU A 86 -7.05 -20.72 -26.16
CA GLU A 86 -8.27 -20.77 -25.33
C GLU A 86 -9.29 -21.85 -25.73
N SER A 87 -9.03 -22.69 -26.73
CA SER A 87 -9.93 -23.81 -27.04
C SER A 87 -9.72 -24.98 -26.07
N THR A 88 -10.02 -24.78 -24.79
CA THR A 88 -10.38 -25.88 -23.88
C THR A 88 -11.89 -25.85 -23.68
N GLU A 89 -12.54 -26.82 -24.32
CA GLU A 89 -13.97 -27.12 -24.32
C GLU A 89 -14.72 -26.71 -23.02
N THR A 90 -15.57 -25.69 -23.12
CA THR A 90 -16.61 -25.41 -22.12
C THR A 90 -17.67 -26.53 -22.18
N GLU A 91 -17.41 -27.66 -21.53
CA GLU A 91 -18.47 -28.58 -21.15
C GLU A 91 -19.23 -27.98 -19.95
N GLU A 92 -20.47 -27.54 -20.23
CA GLU A 92 -21.48 -27.21 -19.22
C GLU A 92 -21.57 -28.30 -18.15
N SER A 93 -21.03 -28.04 -16.97
CA SER A 93 -21.29 -28.83 -15.78
C SER A 93 -21.86 -27.94 -14.67
N ASN A 94 -23.11 -28.25 -14.29
CA ASN A 94 -23.88 -27.68 -13.20
C ASN A 94 -23.06 -27.48 -11.90
N PRO A 95 -23.40 -26.49 -11.06
CA PRO A 95 -22.68 -26.24 -9.82
C PRO A 95 -23.03 -27.33 -8.79
N SER A 96 -22.19 -28.35 -8.67
CA SER A 96 -22.17 -29.18 -7.47
C SER A 96 -21.40 -28.45 -6.39
N VAL A 97 -22.13 -27.97 -5.38
CA VAL A 97 -21.58 -27.52 -4.09
C VAL A 97 -20.74 -28.65 -3.51
N GLY A 98 -19.43 -28.56 -3.73
CA GLY A 98 -18.41 -29.49 -3.26
C GLY A 98 -17.58 -28.79 -2.21
N GLN A 99 -17.94 -29.01 -0.96
CA GLN A 99 -17.19 -28.59 0.21
C GLN A 99 -15.84 -29.34 0.23
N SER A 100 -14.79 -28.73 -0.33
CA SER A 100 -13.41 -29.21 -0.21
C SER A 100 -12.72 -28.45 0.92
N SER A 101 -12.57 -29.13 2.04
CA SER A 101 -11.74 -28.73 3.16
C SER A 101 -10.27 -28.66 2.74
N GLN A 102 -9.84 -27.52 2.22
CA GLN A 102 -8.44 -27.10 2.21
C GLN A 102 -8.26 -26.11 3.36
N SER A 103 -7.15 -26.26 4.07
CA SER A 103 -6.82 -25.54 5.30
C SER A 103 -7.11 -24.04 5.16
N GLU A 104 -8.10 -23.57 5.92
CA GLU A 104 -8.33 -22.16 6.25
C GLU A 104 -7.01 -21.56 6.75
N SER A 105 -6.25 -20.92 5.86
CA SER A 105 -5.55 -19.71 6.27
C SER A 105 -6.65 -18.72 6.59
N ASP A 106 -6.85 -18.40 7.87
CA ASP A 106 -7.86 -17.46 8.35
C ASP A 106 -7.84 -16.18 7.48
N GLU A 107 -8.74 -16.13 6.50
CA GLU A 107 -8.98 -14.97 5.64
C GLU A 107 -9.60 -13.90 6.53
N CYS A 108 -8.80 -12.91 6.87
CA CYS A 108 -9.21 -11.88 7.81
C CYS A 108 -10.17 -10.92 7.10
N ASP A 109 -11.48 -11.16 7.24
CA ASP A 109 -12.56 -10.28 6.78
C ASP A 109 -12.59 -8.98 7.63
N GLY A 110 -11.58 -8.10 7.49
CA GLY A 110 -11.41 -6.84 8.23
C GLY A 110 -11.00 -6.97 9.71
N THR A 111 -11.06 -8.19 10.27
CA THR A 111 -10.80 -8.42 11.70
C THR A 111 -9.32 -8.28 12.07
N CYS A 112 -8.40 -8.45 11.12
CA CYS A 112 -6.97 -8.29 11.36
C CYS A 112 -6.60 -6.82 11.53
N LEU A 113 -7.10 -5.92 10.67
CA LEU A 113 -6.82 -4.49 10.79
C LEU A 113 -7.43 -3.89 12.06
N ASP A 114 -8.63 -4.31 12.47
CA ASP A 114 -9.23 -3.90 13.74
C ASP A 114 -8.45 -4.38 14.97
N ARG A 115 -7.85 -5.57 14.88
CA ARG A 115 -6.92 -6.06 15.90
C ARG A 115 -5.64 -5.23 15.92
N ALA A 116 -5.10 -4.86 14.77
CA ALA A 116 -3.94 -3.98 14.66
C ALA A 116 -4.24 -2.58 15.24
N ARG A 117 -5.42 -2.00 14.95
CA ARG A 117 -5.93 -0.76 15.57
C ARG A 117 -5.94 -0.87 17.10
N SER A 118 -6.46 -1.97 17.61
CA SER A 118 -6.52 -2.22 19.06
C SER A 118 -5.13 -2.33 19.69
N TRP A 119 -4.19 -3.02 19.04
CA TRP A 119 -2.81 -3.14 19.52
C TRP A 119 -2.07 -1.81 19.47
N LEU A 120 -2.28 -1.02 18.42
CA LEU A 120 -1.71 0.31 18.31
C LEU A 120 -2.27 1.26 19.38
N ALA A 121 -3.58 1.21 19.64
CA ALA A 121 -4.19 1.98 20.73
C ALA A 121 -3.56 1.63 22.09
N LEU A 122 -3.37 0.33 22.36
CA LEU A 122 -2.74 -0.14 23.59
C LEU A 122 -1.28 0.29 23.72
N THR A 123 -0.49 0.26 22.64
CA THR A 123 0.91 0.69 22.68
C THR A 123 1.04 2.20 22.87
N LEU A 124 0.21 3.01 22.20
CA LEU A 124 0.17 4.45 22.40
C LEU A 124 -0.26 4.82 23.82
N PHE A 125 -1.28 4.14 24.36
CA PHE A 125 -1.72 4.34 25.75
C PHE A 125 -0.63 3.91 26.75
N ALA A 126 0.04 2.78 26.53
CA ALA A 126 1.15 2.33 27.35
C ALA A 126 2.32 3.33 27.31
N MET A 127 2.61 3.93 26.15
CA MET A 127 3.61 4.99 26.03
C MET A 127 3.23 6.23 26.83
N PHE A 128 1.97 6.66 26.75
CA PHE A 128 1.50 7.77 27.57
C PHE A 128 1.67 7.47 29.07
N CYS A 129 1.36 6.25 29.50
CA CYS A 129 1.55 5.81 30.88
C CYS A 129 3.02 5.85 31.32
N CYS A 130 3.98 5.62 30.42
CA CYS A 130 5.41 5.74 30.73
C CYS A 130 5.79 7.16 31.19
N PHE A 131 5.15 8.20 30.64
CA PHE A 131 5.36 9.59 31.06
C PHE A 131 4.73 9.91 32.43
N LEU A 132 3.70 9.16 32.84
CA LEU A 132 3.02 9.32 34.13
C LEU A 132 3.74 8.62 35.29
N ILE A 133 4.74 7.77 35.03
CA ILE A 133 5.49 7.07 36.08
C ILE A 133 6.10 8.10 37.07
N PRO A 134 5.89 7.97 38.39
CA PRO A 134 6.45 8.90 39.38
C PRO A 134 7.99 8.99 39.36
N SER A 135 8.56 10.14 39.78
CA SER A 135 10.03 10.32 39.92
C SER A 135 10.65 9.40 40.95
N SER A 136 9.88 8.99 41.95
CA SER A 136 10.33 8.09 43.02
C SER A 136 10.65 6.68 42.52
N TYR A 137 10.24 6.33 41.30
CA TYR A 137 10.54 5.04 40.70
C TYR A 137 11.95 5.02 40.08
N SER A 138 12.63 3.86 40.16
CA SER A 138 14.00 3.71 39.68
C SER A 138 14.14 4.15 38.21
N ARG A 139 15.06 5.10 37.96
CA ARG A 139 15.35 5.65 36.62
C ARG A 139 15.68 4.56 35.60
N ARG A 140 16.49 3.58 36.00
CA ARG A 140 16.88 2.48 35.09
C ARG A 140 15.68 1.65 34.65
N ILE A 141 14.76 1.37 35.58
CA ILE A 141 13.56 0.59 35.27
C ILE A 141 12.62 1.43 34.41
N SER A 142 12.40 2.70 34.74
CA SER A 142 11.55 3.61 33.94
C SER A 142 12.05 3.77 32.51
N ASN A 143 13.37 3.93 32.31
CA ASN A 143 13.95 4.02 30.96
C ASN A 143 13.84 2.69 30.21
N SER A 144 14.07 1.56 30.90
CA SER A 144 13.93 0.24 30.30
C SER A 144 12.50 0.01 29.81
N VAL A 145 11.49 0.30 30.65
CA VAL A 145 10.07 0.20 30.28
C VAL A 145 9.76 1.09 29.08
N PHE A 146 10.21 2.35 29.09
CA PHE A 146 10.01 3.26 27.95
C PHE A 146 10.57 2.69 26.65
N VAL A 147 11.82 2.19 26.67
CA VAL A 147 12.46 1.60 25.49
C VAL A 147 11.73 0.35 25.01
N VAL A 148 11.29 -0.52 25.92
CA VAL A 148 10.54 -1.74 25.57
C VAL A 148 9.19 -1.38 24.93
N VAL A 149 8.43 -0.46 25.51
CA VAL A 149 7.13 -0.04 24.94
C VAL A 149 7.34 0.68 23.61
N TRP A 150 8.41 1.48 23.48
CA TRP A 150 8.76 2.12 22.22
C TRP A 150 9.10 1.10 21.12
N LEU A 151 9.91 0.07 21.43
CA LEU A 151 10.22 -0.99 20.48
C LEU A 151 8.97 -1.80 20.10
N LEU A 152 8.09 -2.08 21.07
CA LEU A 152 6.83 -2.79 20.82
C LEU A 152 5.91 -1.97 19.90
N GLY A 153 5.76 -0.67 20.14
CA GLY A 153 4.97 0.19 19.26
C GLY A 153 5.60 0.34 17.86
N SER A 154 6.93 0.41 17.76
CA SER A 154 7.61 0.38 16.45
C SER A 154 7.32 -0.92 15.69
N ALA A 155 7.33 -2.07 16.37
CA ALA A 155 6.97 -3.35 15.75
C ALA A 155 5.51 -3.40 15.31
N VAL A 156 4.59 -2.82 16.07
CA VAL A 156 3.17 -2.72 15.68
C VAL A 156 3.02 -1.84 14.43
N ILE A 157 3.63 -0.65 14.42
CA ILE A 157 3.52 0.31 13.31
C ILE A 157 4.18 -0.22 12.03
N LEU A 158 5.38 -0.79 12.13
CA LEU A 158 6.18 -1.16 10.95
C LEU A 158 5.93 -2.58 10.43
N ALA A 159 5.34 -3.46 11.23
CA ALA A 159 5.09 -4.84 10.83
C ALA A 159 3.62 -5.24 11.00
N ALA A 160 3.05 -5.10 12.20
CA ALA A 160 1.69 -5.60 12.43
C ALA A 160 0.64 -4.88 11.58
N VAL A 161 0.75 -3.56 11.40
CA VAL A 161 -0.17 -2.79 10.55
C VAL A 161 -0.02 -3.18 9.06
N PRO A 162 1.18 -3.15 8.43
CA PRO A 162 1.33 -3.59 7.05
C PRO A 162 0.90 -5.04 6.80
N ILE A 163 1.18 -5.96 7.73
CA ILE A 163 0.78 -7.37 7.61
C ILE A 163 -0.74 -7.51 7.69
N ALA A 164 -1.40 -6.78 8.60
CA ALA A 164 -2.86 -6.79 8.69
C ALA A 164 -3.50 -6.25 7.42
N ILE A 165 -2.94 -5.18 6.85
CA ILE A 165 -3.39 -4.61 5.57
C ILE A 165 -3.22 -5.63 4.45
N ALA A 166 -2.05 -6.26 4.31
CA ALA A 166 -1.81 -7.25 3.27
C ALA A 166 -2.72 -8.48 3.39
N ALA A 167 -3.08 -8.88 4.61
CA ALA A 167 -4.01 -9.97 4.86
C ALA A 167 -5.45 -9.59 4.48
N ASP A 168 -5.88 -8.36 4.81
CA ASP A 168 -7.23 -7.86 4.49
C ASP A 168 -7.41 -7.57 2.98
N PHE A 169 -6.32 -7.26 2.25
CA PHE A 169 -6.34 -7.06 0.80
C PHE A 169 -6.39 -8.34 -0.03
N GLY A 170 -6.15 -9.52 0.57
CA GLY A 170 -6.25 -10.79 -0.17
C GLY A 170 -5.22 -10.94 -1.30
N ILE A 171 -3.97 -10.50 -1.12
CA ILE A 171 -2.85 -10.62 -2.09
C ILE A 171 -2.45 -12.10 -2.38
N SER A 172 -3.32 -13.08 -2.10
CA SER A 172 -3.04 -14.51 -2.15
C SER A 172 -3.59 -15.26 -3.36
N ASP A 173 -4.32 -14.62 -4.27
CA ASP A 173 -4.78 -15.29 -5.49
C ASP A 173 -3.87 -14.95 -6.68
N ASP A 174 -3.12 -15.97 -7.10
CA ASP A 174 -2.44 -16.01 -8.40
C ASP A 174 -3.52 -16.07 -9.50
N GLU A 175 -4.01 -14.92 -9.96
CA GLU A 175 -4.78 -14.90 -11.19
C GLU A 175 -3.88 -15.34 -12.36
N GLU A 176 -4.20 -16.50 -12.92
CA GLU A 176 -3.54 -17.06 -14.11
C GLU A 176 -3.90 -16.21 -15.33
N GLY A 177 -3.18 -15.11 -15.52
CA GLY A 177 -3.36 -14.20 -16.65
C GLY A 177 -2.68 -12.86 -16.35
N GLY A 178 -1.49 -12.62 -16.87
CA GLY A 178 -0.81 -11.35 -16.62
C GLY A 178 -1.56 -10.18 -17.25
N SER A 179 -1.71 -9.06 -16.52
CA SER A 179 -2.26 -7.80 -17.03
C SER A 179 -1.18 -7.02 -17.77
N ALA A 180 -1.53 -6.48 -18.94
CA ALA A 180 -0.65 -5.64 -19.74
C ALA A 180 -0.31 -4.31 -19.06
N THR A 181 -1.07 -3.91 -18.03
CA THR A 181 -0.82 -2.72 -17.22
C THR A 181 -0.27 -3.03 -15.83
N GLY A 182 0.15 -4.28 -15.58
CA GLY A 182 0.66 -4.67 -14.26
C GLY A 182 -0.42 -4.67 -13.16
N GLY A 183 -1.70 -4.73 -13.54
CA GLY A 183 -2.84 -4.82 -12.64
C GLY A 183 -3.55 -3.49 -12.35
N PHE A 184 -3.15 -2.39 -12.97
CA PHE A 184 -3.79 -1.07 -12.78
C PHE A 184 -5.22 -0.99 -13.34
N ASP A 185 -5.58 -1.89 -14.26
CA ASP A 185 -6.90 -2.01 -14.87
C ASP A 185 -7.80 -3.08 -14.23
N THR A 186 -7.32 -3.85 -13.25
CA THR A 186 -8.05 -4.99 -12.62
C THR A 186 -9.37 -4.61 -11.96
N ASN A 187 -9.50 -3.38 -11.47
CA ASN A 187 -10.74 -2.86 -10.88
C ASN A 187 -11.65 -2.18 -11.92
N THR A 188 -11.28 -2.23 -13.18
CA THR A 188 -12.09 -1.73 -14.31
C THR A 188 -12.81 -2.92 -14.96
N GLN A 189 -13.89 -2.66 -15.71
CA GLN A 189 -14.67 -3.74 -16.35
C GLN A 189 -13.92 -4.42 -17.52
N GLU A 190 -12.73 -3.93 -17.88
CA GLU A 190 -11.95 -4.31 -19.07
C GLU A 190 -10.46 -4.40 -18.68
N THR A 191 -10.07 -5.48 -18.00
CA THR A 191 -8.65 -5.83 -17.83
C THR A 191 -8.09 -6.24 -19.19
N VAL A 192 -6.98 -5.63 -19.60
CA VAL A 192 -6.31 -5.98 -20.86
C VAL A 192 -5.22 -7.01 -20.57
N GLU A 193 -5.42 -8.22 -21.06
CA GLU A 193 -4.47 -9.32 -20.89
C GLU A 193 -3.25 -9.21 -21.81
N ILE A 194 -2.12 -9.78 -21.38
CA ILE A 194 -0.88 -9.80 -22.16
C ILE A 194 -1.02 -10.56 -23.49
N ASN A 195 -1.86 -11.60 -23.55
CA ASN A 195 -2.08 -12.41 -24.78
C ASN A 195 -2.72 -11.62 -25.93
N GLN A 196 -3.26 -10.43 -25.66
CA GLN A 196 -3.84 -9.52 -26.63
C GLN A 196 -2.78 -8.74 -27.42
N PHE A 197 -1.50 -8.85 -27.03
CA PHE A 197 -0.40 -8.11 -27.61
C PHE A 197 0.56 -8.98 -28.42
N ALA A 198 1.01 -8.46 -29.56
CA ALA A 198 2.19 -8.97 -30.26
C ALA A 198 3.46 -8.24 -29.79
N HIS A 199 4.58 -8.97 -29.75
CA HIS A 199 5.91 -8.47 -29.35
C HIS A 199 5.94 -7.79 -27.98
N PHE A 200 5.11 -8.28 -27.05
CA PHE A 200 4.98 -7.72 -25.71
C PHE A 200 6.29 -7.84 -24.92
N GLN A 201 6.74 -6.71 -24.39
CA GLN A 201 7.87 -6.58 -23.50
C GLN A 201 7.37 -6.00 -22.20
N GLN A 202 7.89 -6.51 -21.09
CA GLN A 202 7.67 -5.95 -19.78
C GLN A 202 8.98 -5.93 -18.99
N ASP A 203 9.16 -4.87 -18.21
CA ASP A 203 10.22 -4.73 -17.24
C ASP A 203 9.62 -4.34 -15.90
N SER A 204 10.19 -4.85 -14.81
CA SER A 204 9.76 -4.48 -13.46
C SER A 204 10.95 -4.36 -12.53
N ASP A 205 10.91 -3.32 -11.70
CA ASP A 205 11.96 -3.04 -10.72
C ASP A 205 11.36 -2.78 -9.34
N VAL A 206 12.17 -3.02 -8.31
CA VAL A 206 11.80 -2.78 -6.92
C VAL A 206 12.89 -1.97 -6.25
N SER A 207 12.54 -0.78 -5.81
CA SER A 207 13.43 0.11 -5.06
C SER A 207 13.00 0.23 -3.60
N LEU A 208 13.99 0.36 -2.71
CA LEU A 208 13.78 0.50 -1.27
C LEU A 208 14.28 1.88 -0.83
N SER A 209 13.45 2.60 -0.09
CA SER A 209 13.77 3.90 0.50
C SER A 209 13.37 3.95 1.97
N LEU A 210 13.66 5.07 2.64
CA LEU A 210 13.18 5.30 4.02
C LEU A 210 11.67 5.56 4.07
N ASP A 211 11.10 6.04 2.96
CA ASP A 211 9.68 6.38 2.84
C ASP A 211 8.84 5.18 2.41
N GLY A 212 9.47 4.06 2.01
CA GLY A 212 8.76 2.84 1.64
C GLY A 212 9.46 1.97 0.61
N ILE A 213 8.67 1.10 -0.01
CA ILE A 213 9.03 0.25 -1.15
C ILE A 213 8.33 0.85 -2.38
N THR A 214 9.07 1.05 -3.46
CA THR A 214 8.50 1.51 -4.73
C THR A 214 8.70 0.45 -5.79
N PHE A 215 7.61 0.02 -6.41
CA PHE A 215 7.58 -0.91 -7.53
C PHE A 215 7.38 -0.11 -8.81
N SER A 216 8.21 -0.36 -9.80
CA SER A 216 8.07 0.22 -11.13
C SER A 216 7.73 -0.90 -12.11
N TYR A 217 6.84 -0.62 -13.04
CA TYR A 217 6.40 -1.52 -14.09
C TYR A 217 6.39 -0.77 -15.41
N GLU A 218 7.02 -1.31 -16.43
CA GLU A 218 6.96 -0.78 -17.79
C GLU A 218 6.52 -1.90 -18.72
N SER A 219 5.61 -1.61 -19.63
CA SER A 219 5.22 -2.52 -20.69
C SER A 219 5.12 -1.81 -22.04
N LEU A 220 5.36 -2.58 -23.10
CA LEU A 220 5.28 -2.12 -24.47
C LEU A 220 4.89 -3.28 -25.39
N GLY A 221 3.92 -3.09 -26.27
CA GLY A 221 3.52 -4.09 -27.25
C GLY A 221 2.53 -3.56 -28.28
N PHE A 222 2.30 -4.33 -29.33
CA PHE A 222 1.29 -4.00 -30.35
C PHE A 222 -0.03 -4.68 -29.99
N ASP A 223 -1.06 -3.90 -29.65
CA ASP A 223 -2.38 -4.41 -29.30
C ASP A 223 -3.11 -4.93 -30.54
N LEU A 224 -3.34 -6.24 -30.61
CA LEU A 224 -4.00 -6.87 -31.74
C LEU A 224 -5.49 -6.52 -31.82
N GLY A 225 -6.09 -6.08 -30.71
CA GLY A 225 -7.47 -5.62 -30.63
C GLY A 225 -7.73 -4.30 -31.36
N LEU A 226 -6.67 -3.54 -31.68
CA LEU A 226 -6.74 -2.33 -32.49
C LEU A 226 -6.50 -2.57 -33.98
N VAL A 227 -6.18 -3.81 -34.36
CA VAL A 227 -5.78 -4.20 -35.71
C VAL A 227 -6.90 -5.00 -36.35
N ALA A 228 -7.14 -4.78 -37.65
CA ALA A 228 -8.07 -5.57 -38.45
C ALA A 228 -7.62 -7.04 -38.52
N GLU A 229 -8.57 -7.98 -38.51
CA GLU A 229 -8.30 -9.43 -38.46
C GLU A 229 -7.34 -9.88 -39.59
N GLU A 230 -7.49 -9.33 -40.80
CA GLU A 230 -6.62 -9.63 -41.95
C GLU A 230 -5.14 -9.28 -41.77
N GLU A 231 -4.82 -8.34 -40.87
CA GLU A 231 -3.46 -7.79 -40.69
C GLU A 231 -2.76 -8.34 -39.45
N ARG A 232 -3.50 -8.94 -38.51
CA ARG A 232 -2.95 -9.46 -37.24
C ARG A 232 -1.80 -10.44 -37.45
N GLU A 233 -1.95 -11.40 -38.35
CA GLU A 233 -0.89 -12.40 -38.65
C GLU A 233 0.43 -11.74 -39.07
N SER A 234 0.37 -10.65 -39.84
CA SER A 234 1.57 -9.94 -40.29
C SER A 234 2.30 -9.23 -39.16
N ILE A 235 1.55 -8.65 -38.21
CA ILE A 235 2.09 -7.99 -37.02
C ILE A 235 2.63 -9.01 -36.03
N ILE A 236 1.96 -10.15 -35.86
CA ILE A 236 2.44 -11.26 -35.03
C ILE A 236 3.79 -11.78 -35.56
N GLU A 237 3.92 -11.98 -36.87
CA GLU A 237 5.16 -12.49 -37.47
C GLU A 237 6.32 -11.48 -37.38
N SER A 238 6.04 -10.19 -37.56
CA SER A 238 7.07 -9.14 -37.51
C SER A 238 6.53 -7.80 -37.02
N PRO A 239 7.28 -7.07 -36.16
CA PRO A 239 6.84 -5.77 -35.67
C PRO A 239 6.77 -4.76 -36.84
N PRO A 240 5.67 -3.99 -36.97
CA PRO A 240 5.50 -3.00 -38.02
C PRO A 240 6.52 -1.85 -37.89
N GLU A 241 6.88 -1.24 -39.02
CA GLU A 241 7.79 -0.09 -39.06
C GLU A 241 7.04 1.21 -38.73
N GLU A 242 7.75 2.20 -38.17
CA GLU A 242 7.15 3.50 -37.84
C GLU A 242 6.51 4.16 -39.07
N GLY A 243 5.20 4.42 -38.98
CA GLY A 243 4.40 5.00 -40.06
C GLY A 243 3.84 4.00 -41.08
N SER A 244 4.02 2.69 -40.88
CA SER A 244 3.27 1.66 -41.61
C SER A 244 1.88 1.44 -40.98
N GLU A 245 0.98 0.83 -41.76
CA GLU A 245 -0.28 0.32 -41.24
C GLU A 245 0.00 -0.69 -40.11
N GLY A 246 -0.80 -0.64 -39.04
CA GLY A 246 -0.58 -1.44 -37.83
C GLY A 246 0.43 -0.89 -36.82
N HIS A 247 1.26 0.10 -37.15
CA HIS A 247 2.19 0.68 -36.14
C HIS A 247 1.45 1.47 -35.04
N ASP A 248 0.31 2.07 -35.37
CA ASP A 248 -0.51 2.84 -34.43
C ASP A 248 -1.15 1.99 -33.32
N SER A 249 -1.04 0.64 -33.39
CA SER A 249 -1.46 -0.25 -32.31
C SER A 249 -0.41 -0.42 -31.21
N LEU A 250 0.76 0.23 -31.33
CA LEU A 250 1.77 0.22 -30.27
C LEU A 250 1.25 0.94 -29.02
N ILE A 251 1.01 0.18 -27.96
CA ILE A 251 0.64 0.70 -26.64
C ILE A 251 1.80 0.49 -25.69
N GLY A 252 2.08 1.53 -24.90
CA GLY A 252 3.07 1.52 -23.84
C GLY A 252 2.45 2.00 -22.54
N PHE A 253 2.83 1.37 -21.45
CA PHE A 253 2.32 1.68 -20.12
C PHE A 253 3.46 1.73 -19.11
N GLU A 254 3.47 2.77 -18.28
CA GLU A 254 4.44 2.96 -17.20
C GLU A 254 3.69 3.14 -15.89
N GLY A 255 3.94 2.24 -14.93
CA GLY A 255 3.35 2.21 -13.61
C GLY A 255 4.41 2.40 -12.52
N GLU A 256 4.08 3.22 -11.53
CA GLU A 256 4.82 3.34 -10.29
C GLU A 256 3.87 3.13 -9.11
N MET A 257 4.20 2.21 -8.21
CA MET A 257 3.46 1.93 -6.99
C MET A 257 4.38 2.08 -5.77
N SER A 258 4.10 3.08 -4.94
CA SER A 258 4.81 3.35 -3.71
C SER A 258 4.00 2.89 -2.50
N ILE A 259 4.60 2.04 -1.67
CA ILE A 259 4.03 1.44 -0.46
C ILE A 259 4.87 1.89 0.74
N GLY A 260 4.28 2.63 1.66
CA GLY A 260 5.05 3.25 2.74
C GLY A 260 4.31 3.44 4.06
N PRO A 261 5.06 3.59 5.17
CA PRO A 261 4.48 4.06 6.41
C PRO A 261 3.96 5.49 6.27
N GLY A 262 2.82 5.77 6.89
CA GLY A 262 2.27 7.12 6.96
C GLY A 262 2.98 8.03 7.98
N ALA A 263 2.41 9.21 8.19
CA ALA A 263 2.98 10.22 9.08
C ALA A 263 3.11 9.77 10.55
N ILE A 264 2.43 8.67 10.95
CA ILE A 264 2.55 8.09 12.30
C ILE A 264 4.00 7.80 12.69
N VAL A 265 4.85 7.36 11.76
CA VAL A 265 6.26 7.02 12.05
C VAL A 265 7.03 8.27 12.47
N SER A 266 6.81 9.41 11.81
CA SER A 266 7.45 10.67 12.18
C SER A 266 7.06 11.09 13.60
N TRP A 267 5.77 11.02 13.93
CA TRP A 267 5.28 11.33 15.28
C TRP A 267 5.82 10.36 16.35
N TRP A 268 5.91 9.08 16.00
CA TRP A 268 6.45 8.05 16.87
C TRP A 268 7.94 8.25 17.17
N ILE A 269 8.73 8.70 16.19
CA ILE A 269 10.15 9.02 16.41
C ILE A 269 10.30 10.26 17.30
N LEU A 270 9.41 11.26 17.16
CA LEU A 270 9.44 12.48 17.99
C LEU A 270 9.20 12.22 19.49
N ILE A 271 8.67 11.05 19.88
CA ILE A 271 8.50 10.69 21.29
C ILE A 271 9.85 10.41 21.98
N VAL A 272 10.86 9.98 21.24
CA VAL A 272 12.19 9.60 21.75
C VAL A 272 12.92 10.78 22.40
N PRO A 273 13.13 11.94 21.72
CA PRO A 273 13.77 13.09 22.36
C PRO A 273 12.99 13.57 23.59
N LEU A 274 11.66 13.49 23.56
CA LEU A 274 10.83 13.85 24.71
C LEU A 274 11.04 12.90 25.91
N GLY A 275 11.16 11.60 25.64
CA GLY A 275 11.50 10.59 26.65
C GLY A 275 12.88 10.82 27.28
N ILE A 276 13.87 11.19 26.47
CA ILE A 276 15.22 11.53 26.93
C ILE A 276 15.18 12.76 27.84
N LEU A 277 14.50 13.83 27.44
CA LEU A 277 14.35 15.06 28.24
C LEU A 277 13.67 14.77 29.58
N ASN A 278 12.59 13.96 29.57
CA ASN A 278 11.91 13.54 30.80
C ASN A 278 12.83 12.70 31.71
N SER A 279 13.71 11.88 31.14
CA SER A 279 14.67 11.07 31.90
C SER A 279 15.80 11.92 32.53
N ILE A 280 16.25 12.97 31.85
CA ILE A 280 17.26 13.92 32.38
C ILE A 280 16.67 14.77 33.51
N GLY A 281 15.45 15.28 33.35
CA GLY A 281 14.79 16.05 34.41
C GLY A 281 14.59 15.25 35.71
N ARG A 282 14.50 13.92 35.63
CA ARG A 282 14.45 13.06 36.83
C ARG A 282 15.78 12.94 37.56
N SER A 283 16.94 13.04 36.88
CA SER A 283 18.23 12.96 37.58
C SER A 283 18.53 14.21 38.39
N GLU A 284 18.17 15.40 37.89
CA GLU A 284 18.38 16.65 38.63
C GLU A 284 17.62 16.63 39.97
N ILE A 285 16.39 16.11 40.00
CA ILE A 285 15.56 16.02 41.22
C ILE A 285 16.11 15.01 42.23
N LEU A 286 16.67 13.89 41.79
CA LEU A 286 17.24 12.87 42.69
C LEU A 286 18.59 13.28 43.29
N GLU A 287 19.28 14.26 42.70
CA GLU A 287 20.52 14.82 43.24
C GLU A 287 20.26 15.95 44.26
N GLU A 288 19.04 16.51 44.28
CA GLU A 288 18.62 17.60 45.19
C GLU A 288 17.93 17.10 46.49
N GLU A 289 17.64 15.80 46.63
CA GLU A 289 17.13 15.14 47.85
C GLU A 289 18.22 14.39 48.64
#